data_AF-W1NMC1-F1
#
_entry.id   AF-W1NMC1-F1
#
_cell.length_a   1.000
_cell.length_b   1.000
_cell.length_c   1.000
_cell.angle_alpha   90.00
_cell.angle_beta   90.00
_cell.angle_gamma   90.00
#
_symmetry.space_group_name_H-M   'P 1'
#
loop_
_entity.id
_entity.type
_entity.pdbx_description
1 polymer ?
#
loop_
_entity_poly.entity_id
_entity_poly.type
_entity_poly.pdbx_seq_one_letter_code
_entity_poly.pdbx_strand_id
1 'polypeptide(L)'
;MNAQPPIPSPHAVITDQWEPSEDDIQAGRVPGYGVITNIINGGSECNHIDLRSDSRIAYYGRACAFMRVDPGYNRDCKTQEPFLPAKTTRDSYNERRFII
;
A
#
# COMPACT_ATOMS: atom_id res chain seq x y z
N MET A 1 -12.62 3.60 2.93
CA MET A 1 -13.61 4.62 2.48
C MET A 1 -13.10 6.05 2.68
N ASN A 2 -12.45 6.37 3.81
CA ASN A 2 -11.94 7.73 4.03
C ASN A 2 -10.69 8.02 3.17
N ALA A 3 -10.67 9.16 2.50
CA ALA A 3 -9.49 9.69 1.80
C ALA A 3 -8.78 10.70 2.70
N GLN A 4 -7.46 10.82 2.55
CA GLN A 4 -6.64 11.77 3.31
C GLN A 4 -5.75 12.51 2.31
N PRO A 5 -6.25 13.56 1.63
CA PRO A 5 -5.54 14.20 0.53
C PRO A 5 -4.08 14.54 0.89
N PRO A 6 -3.10 14.21 0.03
CA PRO A 6 -3.22 13.69 -1.34
C PRO A 6 -3.47 12.17 -1.46
N ILE A 7 -3.59 11.45 -0.34
CA ILE A 7 -3.72 9.99 -0.30
C ILE A 7 -5.17 9.58 -0.63
N PRO A 8 -5.40 8.76 -1.67
CA PRO A 8 -6.75 8.29 -2.00
C PRO A 8 -7.25 7.30 -0.95
N SER A 9 -8.57 7.05 -0.94
CA SER A 9 -9.08 5.97 -0.09
C SER A 9 -8.74 4.60 -0.71
N PRO A 10 -8.39 3.58 0.09
CA PRO A 10 -8.18 2.22 -0.43
C PRO A 10 -9.39 1.65 -1.20
N HIS A 11 -10.59 2.10 -0.83
CA HIS A 11 -11.81 1.69 -1.52
C HIS A 11 -11.90 2.25 -2.93
N ALA A 12 -11.56 3.53 -3.12
CA ALA A 12 -11.55 4.15 -4.44
C ALA A 12 -10.52 3.46 -5.35
N VAL A 13 -9.38 3.03 -4.80
CA VAL A 13 -8.36 2.27 -5.54
C VAL A 13 -8.90 0.92 -6.02
N ILE A 14 -9.51 0.11 -5.14
CA ILE A 14 -9.93 -1.26 -5.51
C ILE A 14 -11.23 -1.32 -6.33
N THR A 15 -11.96 -0.20 -6.42
CA THR A 15 -13.21 -0.09 -7.19
C THR A 15 -13.03 0.75 -8.45
N ASP A 16 -11.78 1.01 -8.86
CA ASP A 16 -11.41 1.77 -10.06
C ASP A 16 -11.98 3.20 -10.12
N GLN A 17 -12.19 3.82 -8.95
CA GLN A 17 -12.67 5.20 -8.82
C GLN A 17 -11.56 6.22 -8.58
N TRP A 18 -10.33 5.76 -8.31
CA TRP A 18 -9.18 6.63 -8.16
C TRP A 18 -8.41 6.69 -9.49
N GLU A 19 -8.28 7.90 -10.01
CA GLU A 19 -7.41 8.23 -11.14
C GLU A 19 -6.07 8.76 -10.57
N PRO A 20 -4.93 8.09 -10.86
CA PRO A 20 -3.62 8.57 -10.42
C PRO A 20 -3.30 9.93 -11.01
N SER A 21 -2.73 10.82 -10.20
CA SER A 21 -2.15 12.06 -10.71
C SER A 21 -0.84 11.81 -11.47
N GLU A 22 -0.33 12.82 -12.17
CA GLU A 22 1.00 12.76 -12.80
C GLU A 22 2.10 12.42 -11.78
N ASP A 23 2.04 13.03 -10.58
CA ASP A 23 2.97 12.75 -9.49
C ASP A 23 2.86 11.30 -8.99
N ASP A 24 1.67 10.71 -9.03
CA ASP A 24 1.48 9.30 -8.69
C ASP A 24 2.12 8.39 -9.74
N ILE A 25 1.91 8.69 -11.03
CA ILE A 25 2.49 7.92 -12.13
C ILE A 25 4.02 7.98 -12.07
N GLN A 26 4.60 9.17 -11.87
CA GLN A 26 6.05 9.35 -11.77
C GLN A 26 6.64 8.61 -10.56
N ALA A 27 5.90 8.56 -9.46
CA ALA A 27 6.25 7.77 -8.28
C ALA A 27 5.94 6.27 -8.39
N GLY A 28 5.48 5.79 -9.56
CA GLY A 28 5.13 4.39 -9.80
C GLY A 28 3.83 3.93 -9.13
N ARG A 29 3.04 4.84 -8.54
CA ARG A 29 1.78 4.55 -7.86
C ARG A 29 0.64 4.42 -8.89
N VAL A 30 0.40 3.20 -9.34
CA VAL A 30 -0.66 2.85 -10.30
C VAL A 30 -1.75 1.99 -9.66
N PRO A 31 -2.99 1.96 -10.19
CA PRO A 31 -4.11 1.25 -9.58
C PRO A 31 -3.79 -0.22 -9.35
N GLY A 32 -4.06 -0.70 -8.13
CA GLY A 32 -3.82 -2.07 -7.72
C GLY A 32 -3.57 -2.23 -6.21
N TYR A 33 -3.44 -3.48 -5.77
CA TYR A 33 -3.26 -3.80 -4.36
C TYR A 33 -1.93 -3.28 -3.76
N GLY A 34 -0.93 -3.03 -4.62
CA GLY A 34 0.33 -2.41 -4.24
C GLY A 34 0.12 -1.01 -3.66
N VAL A 35 -0.66 -0.17 -4.33
CA VAL A 35 -1.01 1.17 -3.84
C VAL A 35 -1.79 1.10 -2.53
N ILE A 36 -2.66 0.10 -2.35
CA ILE A 36 -3.37 -0.09 -1.06
C ILE A 36 -2.37 -0.36 0.08
N THR A 37 -1.35 -1.18 -0.17
CA THR A 37 -0.27 -1.40 0.80
C THR A 37 0.50 -0.11 1.08
N ASN A 38 0.77 0.68 0.04
CA ASN A 38 1.44 1.98 0.14
C ASN A 38 0.62 2.98 1.00
N ILE A 39 -0.70 3.04 0.80
CA ILE A 39 -1.62 3.86 1.62
C ILE A 39 -1.57 3.46 3.09
N ILE A 40 -1.51 2.16 3.39
CA ILE A 40 -1.55 1.67 4.77
C ILE A 40 -0.22 1.90 5.50
N ASN A 41 0.91 1.52 4.89
CA ASN A 41 2.21 1.46 5.56
C ASN A 41 3.40 1.74 4.62
N GLY A 42 3.19 2.50 3.54
CA GLY A 42 4.19 2.70 2.49
C GLY A 42 5.55 3.18 2.97
N GLY A 43 5.57 4.10 3.94
CA GLY A 43 6.81 4.63 4.53
C GLY A 43 7.67 3.59 5.27
N SER A 44 7.17 2.37 5.47
CA SER A 44 7.94 1.28 6.04
C SER A 44 7.96 0.01 5.21
N GLU A 45 7.09 -0.14 4.20
CA GLU A 45 6.89 -1.42 3.48
C GLU A 45 7.07 -1.31 1.96
N CYS A 46 7.21 -0.10 1.41
CA CYS A 46 7.26 0.16 -0.04
C CYS A 46 8.56 0.86 -0.47
N ASN A 47 8.83 0.87 -1.78
CA ASN A 47 10.10 1.31 -2.38
C ASN A 47 11.34 0.49 -1.95
N HIS A 48 11.11 -0.76 -1.55
CA HIS A 48 12.13 -1.77 -1.25
C HIS A 48 11.47 -3.15 -1.16
N ILE A 49 12.28 -4.20 -1.01
CA ILE A 49 11.79 -5.55 -0.69
C ILE A 49 11.48 -5.60 0.81
N ASP A 50 10.23 -5.92 1.15
CA ASP A 50 9.80 -6.09 2.54
C ASP A 50 8.92 -7.34 2.69
N LEU A 51 9.23 -8.17 3.70
CA LEU A 51 8.52 -9.44 3.92
C LEU A 51 7.06 -9.23 4.37
N ARG A 52 6.73 -8.08 4.98
CA ARG A 52 5.36 -7.74 5.38
C ARG A 52 4.53 -7.42 4.14
N SER A 53 5.04 -6.65 3.18
CA SER A 53 4.33 -6.38 1.93
C SER A 53 4.14 -7.67 1.11
N ASP A 54 5.16 -8.52 1.01
CA ASP A 54 5.04 -9.85 0.39
C ASP A 54 3.97 -10.72 1.08
N SER A 55 3.90 -10.69 2.42
CA SER A 55 2.88 -11.40 3.20
C SER A 55 1.46 -10.89 2.93
N ARG A 56 1.28 -9.57 2.75
CA ARG A 56 -0.01 -8.96 2.38
C ARG A 56 -0.47 -9.43 1.00
N ILE A 57 0.43 -9.47 0.03
CA ILE A 57 0.14 -9.96 -1.34
C ILE A 57 -0.29 -11.43 -1.29
N ALA A 58 0.44 -12.26 -0.53
CA ALA A 58 0.11 -13.67 -0.39
C ALA A 58 -1.26 -13.90 0.26
N TYR A 59 -1.61 -13.11 1.28
CA TYR A 59 -2.94 -13.17 1.91
C TYR A 59 -4.04 -12.76 0.92
N TYR A 60 -3.87 -11.63 0.24
CA TYR A 60 -4.82 -11.14 -0.76
C TYR A 60 -5.03 -12.16 -1.89
N GLY A 61 -3.95 -12.72 -2.43
CA GLY A 61 -4.02 -13.75 -3.47
C GLY A 61 -4.80 -15.00 -3.04
N ARG A 62 -4.61 -15.46 -1.78
CA ARG A 62 -5.40 -16.59 -1.24
C ARG A 62 -6.89 -16.25 -1.10
N ALA A 63 -7.21 -15.04 -0.65
CA ALA A 63 -8.60 -14.59 -0.53
C ALA A 63 -9.29 -14.51 -1.91
N CYS A 64 -8.61 -13.93 -2.91
CA CYS A 64 -9.12 -13.88 -4.29
C CYS A 64 -9.32 -15.29 -4.88
N ALA A 65 -8.37 -16.20 -4.67
CA ALA A 65 -8.48 -17.58 -5.12
C ALA A 65 -9.68 -18.31 -4.48
N PHE A 66 -9.89 -18.12 -3.17
CA PHE A 66 -11.04 -18.69 -2.47
C PHE A 66 -12.37 -18.17 -3.02
N MET A 67 -12.46 -16.87 -3.30
CA MET A 67 -13.65 -16.23 -3.87
C MET A 67 -13.79 -16.44 -5.39
N ARG A 68 -12.78 -17.04 -6.05
CA ARG A 68 -12.70 -17.23 -7.50
C ARG A 68 -12.79 -15.91 -8.29
N VAL A 69 -12.12 -14.88 -7.79
CA VAL A 69 -12.00 -13.58 -8.46
C VAL A 69 -10.55 -13.32 -8.87
N ASP A 70 -10.38 -12.52 -9.92
CA ASP A 70 -9.05 -12.06 -10.35
C ASP A 70 -8.48 -11.07 -9.30
N PRO A 71 -7.28 -11.29 -8.75
CA PRO A 71 -6.63 -10.32 -7.87
C PRO A 71 -6.17 -9.04 -8.58
N GLY A 72 -6.12 -9.03 -9.92
CA GLY A 72 -5.68 -7.89 -10.71
C GLY A 72 -4.15 -7.74 -10.79
N TYR A 73 -3.72 -6.70 -11.50
CA TYR A 73 -2.31 -6.33 -11.69
C TYR A 73 -1.79 -5.43 -10.54
N ASN A 74 -0.51 -5.04 -10.61
CA ASN A 74 0.11 -4.05 -9.71
C ASN A 74 -0.08 -4.37 -8.22
N ARG A 75 0.15 -5.63 -7.85
CA ARG A 75 -0.14 -6.14 -6.51
C ARG A 75 0.92 -5.79 -5.47
N ASP A 76 2.14 -5.50 -5.91
CA ASP A 76 3.26 -5.11 -5.05
C ASP A 76 3.54 -3.61 -5.10
N CYS A 77 4.30 -3.13 -4.11
CA CYS A 77 4.73 -1.74 -4.02
C CYS A 77 6.26 -1.58 -3.97
N LYS A 78 7.02 -2.57 -4.49
CA LYS A 78 8.49 -2.62 -4.34
C LYS A 78 9.18 -1.45 -5.04
N THR A 79 8.56 -0.91 -6.08
CA THR A 79 9.07 0.21 -6.88
C THR A 79 8.19 1.46 -6.77
N GLN A 80 7.27 1.50 -5.80
CA GLN A 80 6.39 2.65 -5.60
C GLN A 80 6.94 3.56 -4.52
N GLU A 81 7.10 4.85 -4.81
CA GLU A 81 7.49 5.80 -3.77
C GLU A 81 6.37 5.92 -2.71
N PRO A 82 6.73 5.97 -1.42
CA PRO A 82 5.75 6.06 -0.36
C PRO A 82 4.89 7.34 -0.40
N PHE A 83 3.59 7.23 -0.12
CA PHE A 83 2.78 8.42 0.22
C PHE A 83 3.17 9.03 1.57
N LEU A 84 3.56 8.17 2.52
CA LEU A 84 3.98 8.56 3.86
C LEU A 84 5.52 8.64 3.92
N PRO A 85 6.10 9.64 4.59
CA PRO A 85 7.55 9.71 4.76
C PRO A 85 8.07 8.44 5.44
N ALA A 86 9.32 8.09 5.14
CA ALA A 86 9.94 6.90 5.72
C ALA A 86 9.89 6.97 7.25
N LYS A 87 9.41 5.90 7.92
CA LYS A 87 9.42 5.86 9.39
C LYS A 87 10.87 5.90 9.86
N THR A 88 11.19 6.88 10.71
CA THR A 88 12.53 6.94 11.30
C THR A 88 12.67 5.88 12.39
N THR A 89 13.91 5.56 12.78
CA THR A 89 14.20 4.70 13.93
C THR A 89 13.55 5.19 15.23
N ARG A 90 13.34 6.51 15.35
CA ARG A 90 12.67 7.15 16.49
C ARG A 90 11.16 6.86 16.51
N ASP A 91 10.50 6.87 15.35
CA ASP A 91 9.06 6.60 15.25
C ASP A 91 8.77 5.13 15.60
N SER A 92 9.65 4.23 15.16
CA SER A 92 9.59 2.79 15.45
C SER A 92 9.80 2.45 16.93
N TYR A 93 10.51 3.29 17.68
CA TYR A 93 10.74 3.11 19.12
C TYR A 93 9.55 3.60 19.94
N ASN A 94 8.91 4.70 19.52
CA ASN A 94 7.76 5.26 20.22
C ASN A 94 6.52 4.35 20.12
N GLU A 95 6.27 3.71 18.96
CA GLU A 95 5.15 2.77 18.80
C GLU A 95 5.25 1.52 19.69
N ARG A 96 6.47 1.12 20.09
CA ARG A 96 6.70 -0.02 20.99
C ARG A 96 6.55 0.33 22.47
N ARG A 97 6.48 1.62 22.83
CA ARG A 97 6.37 2.08 24.22
C ARG A 97 4.93 2.17 24.74
N PHE A 98 3.94 2.13 23.85
CA PHE A 98 2.52 2.18 24.21
C PHE A 98 1.86 0.79 24.36
N ILE A 99 2.67 -0.27 24.37
CA ILE A 99 2.23 -1.65 24.66
C ILE A 99 2.91 -2.10 25.96
N ILE A 100 2.69 -1.37 27.05
CA ILE A 100 2.84 -1.85 28.44
C ILE A 100 1.80 -1.12 29.30
#